data_AF-H9FCY5-F1
#
_entry.id   AF-H9FCY5-F1
#
_cell.length_a   1.000
_cell.length_b   1.000
_cell.length_c   1.000
_cell.angle_alpha   90.00
_cell.angle_beta   90.00
_cell.angle_gamma   90.00
#
_symmetry.space_group_name_H-M   'P 1'
#
loop_
_entity.id
_entity.type
_entity.pdbx_description
1 polymer ?
#
loop_
_entity_poly.entity_id
_entity_poly.type
_entity_poly.pdbx_seq_one_letter_code
_entity_poly.pdbx_strand_id
1 'polypeptide(L)' 'ELHGALFSWGPVGTSQETFISHLEVKKGMLVGIVGKVGCGKSSLLAAIAGELHRLRGRVVVWGLSKGFGLATQEPW' A
#
# COMPACT_ATOMS: atom_id res chain seq x y z
N GLU A 1 6.63 1.17 -7.12
CA GLU A 1 5.85 1.99 -8.05
C GLU A 1 4.39 1.52 -8.04
N LEU A 2 3.44 2.43 -7.85
CA LEU A 2 2.00 2.16 -7.88
C LEU A 2 1.32 3.16 -8.83
N HIS A 3 0.49 2.67 -9.74
CA HIS A 3 -0.23 3.49 -10.71
C HIS A 3 -1.69 3.08 -10.81
N GLY A 4 -2.59 4.04 -10.56
CA GLY A 4 -4.04 3.85 -10.64
C GLY A 4 -4.50 2.62 -9.86
N ALA A 5 -3.89 2.37 -8.71
CA ALA A 5 -4.06 1.13 -7.96
C ALA A 5 -5.23 1.26 -6.98
N LEU A 6 -6.15 0.29 -7.05
CA LEU A 6 -7.35 0.23 -6.21
C LEU A 6 -7.29 -1.03 -5.36
N PHE A 7 -7.51 -0.87 -4.06
CA PHE A 7 -7.42 -1.95 -3.08
C PHE A 7 -8.63 -2.00 -2.16
N SER A 8 -8.94 -3.18 -1.63
CA SER A 8 -10.06 -3.41 -0.72
C SER A 8 -9.73 -4.51 0.29
N TRP A 9 -10.30 -4.42 1.50
CA TRP A 9 -10.17 -5.45 2.54
C TRP A 9 -11.06 -6.66 2.28
N GLY A 10 -12.17 -6.46 1.58
CA GLY A 10 -13.08 -7.52 1.16
C GLY A 10 -13.26 -7.56 -0.35
N PRO A 11 -14.17 -8.43 -0.83
CA PRO A 11 -14.62 -8.44 -2.21
C PRO A 11 -15.02 -7.04 -2.73
N VAL A 12 -15.03 -6.88 -4.05
CA VAL A 12 -15.42 -5.61 -4.69
C VAL A 12 -16.78 -5.13 -4.16
N GLY A 13 -16.84 -3.89 -3.69
CA GLY A 13 -18.07 -3.26 -3.19
C GLY A 13 -18.49 -3.62 -1.76
N THR A 14 -17.74 -4.46 -1.03
CA THR A 14 -18.11 -4.86 0.34
C THR A 14 -17.39 -4.08 1.44
N SER A 15 -16.31 -3.37 1.12
CA SER A 15 -15.54 -2.58 2.08
C SER A 15 -15.03 -1.29 1.48
N GLN A 16 -14.52 -0.40 2.34
CA GLN A 16 -13.90 0.83 1.88
C GLN A 16 -12.71 0.54 0.98
N GLU A 17 -12.66 1.25 -0.15
CA GLU A 17 -11.61 1.09 -1.14
C GLU A 17 -10.50 2.12 -0.91
N THR A 18 -9.25 1.70 -1.03
CA THR A 18 -8.07 2.57 -1.01
C THR A 18 -7.60 2.77 -2.43
N PHE A 19 -7.67 4.02 -2.91
CA PHE A 19 -7.21 4.39 -4.24
C PHE A 19 -5.88 5.16 -4.17
N ILE A 20 -4.89 4.69 -4.94
CA ILE A 20 -3.57 5.30 -5.07
C ILE A 20 -3.39 5.70 -6.54
N SER A 21 -3.48 7.01 -6.80
CA SER A 21 -3.37 7.56 -8.16
C SER A 21 -1.97 7.33 -8.74
N HIS A 22 -0.93 7.72 -8.02
CA HIS A 22 0.48 7.58 -8.41
C HIS A 22 1.39 7.61 -7.19
N LEU A 23 2.26 6.62 -7.04
CA LEU A 23 3.32 6.60 -6.03
C LEU A 23 4.59 5.94 -6.60
N GLU A 24 5.65 6.71 -6.70
CA GLU A 24 6.98 6.22 -7.11
C GLU A 24 7.97 6.48 -5.97
N VAL A 25 8.67 5.43 -5.55
CA VAL A 25 9.74 5.50 -4.55
C VAL A 25 10.97 4.84 -5.16
N LYS A 26 12.07 5.60 -5.25
CA LYS A 26 13.33 5.15 -5.83
C LYS A 26 14.28 4.66 -4.74
N LYS A 27 15.21 3.78 -5.13
CA LYS A 27 16.27 3.30 -4.23
C LYS A 27 17.06 4.48 -3.65
N GLY A 28 17.26 4.46 -2.33
CA GLY A 28 17.99 5.51 -1.60
C GLY A 28 17.11 6.64 -1.07
N MET A 29 15.80 6.65 -1.35
CA MET A 29 14.88 7.62 -0.78
C MET A 29 14.44 7.24 0.63
N LEU A 30 14.39 8.22 1.52
CA LEU A 30 13.66 8.17 2.78
C LEU A 30 12.35 8.93 2.61
N VAL A 31 11.21 8.24 2.72
CA VAL A 31 9.88 8.81 2.43
C VAL A 31 9.01 8.75 3.68
N GLY A 32 8.42 9.88 4.07
CA GLY A 32 7.42 9.97 5.13
C GLY A 32 6.01 10.13 4.55
N ILE A 33 5.02 9.45 5.15
CA ILE A 33 3.60 9.57 4.79
C ILE A 33 2.89 10.31 5.93
N VAL A 34 2.27 11.45 5.63
CA VAL A 34 1.61 12.31 6.63
C VAL A 34 0.17 12.59 6.23
N GLY A 35 -0.72 12.63 7.22
CA GLY A 35 -2.15 12.91 7.02
C GLY A 35 -2.96 12.67 8.29
N LYS A 36 -4.21 13.13 8.30
CA LYS A 36 -5.14 12.99 9.44
C LYS A 36 -5.35 11.52 9.85
N VAL A 37 -5.77 11.28 11.09
CA VAL A 37 -6.22 9.95 11.52
C VAL A 37 -7.37 9.49 10.62
N GLY A 38 -7.37 8.21 10.21
CA GLY A 38 -8.38 7.64 9.32
C GLY A 38 -8.20 7.94 7.82
N CYS A 39 -7.17 8.70 7.40
CA CYS A 39 -6.98 9.03 5.97
C CYS A 39 -6.37 7.91 5.10
N GLY A 40 -6.26 6.68 5.61
CA GLY A 40 -5.73 5.54 4.85
C GLY A 40 -4.22 5.31 4.87
N LYS A 41 -3.47 5.91 5.82
CA LYS A 41 -2.02 5.67 5.94
C LYS A 41 -1.68 4.20 6.21
N SER A 42 -2.32 3.59 7.22
CA SER A 42 -2.14 2.17 7.52
C SER A 42 -2.64 1.30 6.36
N SER A 43 -3.74 1.68 5.71
CA SER A 43 -4.28 1.00 4.52
C SER A 43 -3.31 1.03 3.33
N LEU A 44 -2.58 2.13 3.13
CA LEU A 44 -1.52 2.22 2.12
C LEU A 44 -0.38 1.25 2.41
N LEU A 45 0.08 1.16 3.66
CA LEU A 45 1.13 0.21 4.04
C LEU A 45 0.64 -1.24 3.89
N ALA A 46 -0.57 -1.54 4.33
CA ALA A 46 -1.20 -2.85 4.17
C ALA A 46 -1.37 -3.24 2.68
N ALA A 47 -1.69 -2.28 1.81
CA ALA A 47 -1.76 -2.50 0.36
C ALA A 47 -0.38 -2.85 -0.25
N ILE A 48 0.69 -2.22 0.24
CA ILE A 48 2.07 -2.52 -0.17
C ILE A 48 2.51 -3.88 0.40
N ALA A 49 2.10 -4.19 1.63
CA ALA A 49 2.38 -5.46 2.32
C ALA A 49 1.66 -6.66 1.67
N GLY A 50 0.63 -6.41 0.86
CA GLY A 50 -0.19 -7.44 0.23
C GLY A 50 -1.36 -7.93 1.09
N GLU A 51 -1.70 -7.21 2.16
CA GLU A 51 -2.82 -7.52 3.06
C GLU A 51 -4.18 -7.13 2.44
N LEU A 52 -4.21 -6.09 1.60
CA LEU A 52 -5.42 -5.74 0.85
C LEU A 52 -5.44 -6.42 -0.51
N HIS A 53 -6.64 -6.79 -0.97
CA HIS A 53 -6.85 -7.28 -2.32
C HIS A 53 -6.74 -6.15 -3.33
N ARG A 54 -5.83 -6.29 -4.30
CA ARG A 54 -5.74 -5.39 -5.45
C ARG A 54 -6.88 -5.68 -6.42
N LEU A 55 -7.80 -4.73 -6.56
CA LEU A 55 -8.95 -4.79 -7.49
C LEU A 55 -8.58 -4.32 -8.90
N ARG A 56 -7.77 -3.26 -9.00
CA ARG A 56 -7.33 -2.67 -10.29
C ARG A 56 -5.95 -2.02 -10.16
N GLY A 57 -5.33 -1.75 -11.30
CA GLY A 57 -4.12 -0.94 -11.42
C GLY A 57 -2.85 -1.77 -11.30
N ARG A 58 -1.71 -1.09 -11.22
CA ARG A 58 -0.40 -1.75 -11.23
C ARG A 58 0.37 -1.45 -9.96
N VAL A 59 1.03 -2.48 -9.43
CA VAL A 59 2.00 -2.41 -8.34
C VAL A 59 3.27 -3.10 -8.83
N VAL A 60 4.40 -2.43 -8.74
CA VAL A 60 5.72 -2.96 -9.09
C VAL A 60 6.66 -2.73 -7.91
N VAL A 61 7.22 -3.82 -7.40
CA VAL A 61 8.25 -3.80 -6.36
C VAL A 61 9.53 -4.38 -6.96
N TRP A 62 10.58 -3.56 -7.02
CA TRP A 62 11.85 -4.00 -7.56
C TRP A 62 12.50 -5.02 -6.62
N GLY A 63 12.88 -6.19 -7.14
CA GLY A 63 13.46 -7.25 -6.33
C GLY A 63 12.49 -7.92 -5.37
N LEU A 64 11.19 -7.97 -5.69
CA LEU A 64 10.15 -8.59 -4.85
C LEU A 64 10.53 -10.00 -4.35
N SER A 65 11.26 -10.78 -5.16
CA SER A 65 11.74 -12.11 -4.79
C SER A 65 12.71 -12.13 -3.61
N LYS A 66 13.33 -10.99 -3.26
CA LYS A 66 14.18 -10.83 -2.07
C LYS A 66 13.39 -10.49 -0.81
N GLY A 67 12.09 -10.20 -0.96
CA GLY A 67 11.25 -9.69 0.12
C GLY A 67 11.57 -8.25 0.51
N PHE A 68 10.87 -7.77 1.54
CA PHE A 68 11.11 -6.49 2.19
C PHE A 68 10.79 -6.61 3.68
N GLY A 69 11.40 -5.75 4.49
CA GLY A 69 11.08 -5.66 5.92
C GLY A 69 9.84 -4.80 6.16
N LEU A 70 9.01 -5.20 7.10
CA LEU A 70 7.84 -4.45 7.58
C LEU A 70 7.91 -4.36 9.09
N ALA A 71 7.71 -3.16 9.63
CA ALA A 71 7.51 -2.92 11.05
C ALA A 71 6.07 -2.45 11.27
N THR A 72 5.32 -3.17 12.07
CA THR A 72 3.90 -2.90 12.33
C THR A 72 3.72 -1.83 13.40
N GLN A 73 2.54 -1.23 13.44
CA GLN A 73 2.20 -0.22 14.43
C GLN A 73 2.18 -0.79 15.86
N GLU A 74 1.60 -1.97 16.02
CA GLU A 74 1.60 -2.71 17.27
C GLU A 74 2.74 -3.74 17.24
N PRO A 75 3.66 -3.71 18.23
CA PRO A 75 4.64 -4.78 18.38
C PRO A 75 3.95 -6.06 18.83
N TRP A 76 4.56 -7.20 18.49
CA TRP A 76 4.16 -8.52 18.98
C TRP A 76 4.54 -8.72 20.44
#